data_AF-A0A0F9B8S7-F1
#
_entry.id   AF-A0A0F9B8S7-F1
#
_cell.length_a   1.000
_cell.length_b   1.000
_cell.length_c   1.000
_cell.angle_alpha   90.00
_cell.angle_beta   90.00
_cell.angle_gamma   90.00
#
_symmetry.space_group_name_H-M   'P 1'
#
loop_
_entity.id
_entity.type
_entity.pdbx_description
1 polymer ?
#
loop_
_entity_poly.entity_id
_entity_poly.type
_entity_poly.pdbx_seq_one_letter_code
_entity_poly.pdbx_strand_id
1 'polypeptide(L)'
;DTAMANNYGVYVFSAASSNRIGTDSNGTADSDERNVISGNTANGVYISDAGTSTNEVTGNYIGVAADGTTDIGNGLHGIRIDDTATSNFIGGTGVADANTIAYNGDAAGEDGISIEDANTDYNSITRNSIFSNQTLGIDLVSGANESIAAPAITGSANGGAAATITLSGTSPVDASGVTIELFESDGGGEGKTSITDTTTTDGSWSTNITGSYTEIGKKIVATATNSTSSTSEFSAEYTIPDINAVADTTGSDTSVDEGNTANLVGSSSYDPNSGQSITSWLWEWIAGEAVIVIDSTSETASFEAPQVAGESSTTIRLTVNGGDTDQVIVTINNLRDKLNLTISDNIMDLDLIMTSAVNTDQHTITVSSTAVNGYTCSVVEDGNLRDGANNIDDVSDSTVNAGSEEYGITTTGGGGVFADDQAISGAPLNVAHNDGVVTESVTTITYKGAVNNTTPTGYYNHIVTYTCVADF
;
A
#
# COMPACT_ATOMS: atom_id res chain seq x y z
N ASP A 1 -7.32 -48.72 23.96
CA ASP A 1 -6.47 -49.88 23.66
C ASP A 1 -5.19 -49.84 24.47
N THR A 2 -4.66 -50.99 24.89
CA THR A 2 -3.26 -51.09 25.36
C THR A 2 -2.49 -51.83 24.29
N ALA A 3 -1.66 -51.13 23.52
CA ALA A 3 -0.80 -51.77 22.53
C ALA A 3 0.24 -52.66 23.23
N MET A 4 0.47 -53.86 22.70
CA MET A 4 1.61 -54.69 23.11
C MET A 4 2.79 -54.31 22.23
N ALA A 5 3.89 -53.88 22.85
CA ALA A 5 5.02 -53.35 22.11
C ALA A 5 5.76 -54.44 21.30
N ASN A 6 5.91 -54.19 20.00
CA ASN A 6 6.92 -54.84 19.15
C ASN A 6 8.11 -53.87 18.98
N ASN A 7 9.18 -54.32 18.32
CA ASN A 7 10.28 -53.42 17.98
C ASN A 7 9.87 -52.42 16.90
N TYR A 8 9.73 -52.90 15.66
CA TYR A 8 9.08 -52.17 14.56
C TYR A 8 7.65 -52.69 14.38
N GLY A 9 6.71 -51.82 14.00
CA GLY A 9 5.35 -52.23 13.68
C GLY A 9 5.30 -53.02 12.37
N VAL A 10 5.79 -52.41 11.29
CA VAL A 10 5.94 -53.04 9.96
C VAL A 10 7.34 -52.74 9.43
N TYR A 11 8.05 -53.76 8.93
CA TYR A 11 9.38 -53.61 8.35
C TYR A 11 9.41 -54.13 6.91
N VAL A 12 9.74 -53.26 5.95
CA VAL A 12 9.83 -53.54 4.51
C VAL A 12 11.28 -53.37 4.08
N PHE A 13 11.93 -54.46 3.68
CA PHE A 13 13.37 -54.50 3.46
C PHE A 13 13.75 -55.60 2.46
N SER A 14 15.05 -55.77 2.18
CA SER A 14 15.56 -56.81 1.27
C SER A 14 15.03 -56.71 -0.17
N ALA A 15 15.08 -55.50 -0.73
CA ALA A 15 14.61 -55.19 -2.09
C ALA A 15 13.11 -55.50 -2.31
N ALA A 16 12.32 -55.41 -1.25
CA ALA A 16 10.88 -55.62 -1.32
C ALA A 16 10.22 -54.50 -2.11
N SER A 17 9.36 -54.87 -3.07
CA SER A 17 8.70 -53.89 -3.93
C SER A 17 7.22 -54.17 -4.12
N SER A 18 6.45 -53.10 -4.37
CA SER A 18 5.02 -53.17 -4.68
C SER A 18 4.19 -53.80 -3.56
N ASN A 19 4.60 -53.59 -2.31
CA ASN A 19 3.80 -53.95 -1.15
C ASN A 19 2.86 -52.81 -0.78
N ARG A 20 1.70 -53.17 -0.22
CA ARG A 20 0.70 -52.22 0.28
C ARG A 20 0.53 -52.41 1.77
N ILE A 21 0.60 -51.32 2.52
CA ILE A 21 0.32 -51.23 3.94
C ILE A 21 -0.87 -50.28 4.06
N GLY A 22 -2.05 -50.85 4.29
CA GLY A 22 -3.31 -50.11 4.47
C GLY A 22 -4.23 -50.22 3.26
N THR A 23 -4.93 -49.13 2.94
CA THR A 23 -6.05 -49.17 1.97
C THR A 23 -5.60 -49.45 0.54
N ASP A 24 -6.44 -50.17 -0.20
CA ASP A 24 -6.25 -50.41 -1.64
C ASP A 24 -6.68 -49.23 -2.53
N SER A 25 -7.26 -48.19 -1.93
CA SER A 25 -7.71 -46.95 -2.59
C SER A 25 -8.65 -47.20 -3.76
N ASN A 26 -9.41 -48.31 -3.75
CA ASN A 26 -10.34 -48.65 -4.82
C ASN A 26 -11.68 -47.88 -4.72
N GLY A 27 -11.87 -47.09 -3.67
CA GLY A 27 -13.07 -46.30 -3.40
C GLY A 27 -14.18 -47.08 -2.67
N THR A 28 -13.89 -48.28 -2.17
CA THR A 28 -14.84 -49.16 -1.51
C THR A 28 -14.28 -49.59 -0.16
N ALA A 29 -14.88 -49.07 0.91
CA ALA A 29 -14.51 -49.41 2.29
C ALA A 29 -13.04 -49.11 2.65
N ASP A 30 -12.39 -48.17 1.95
CA ASP A 30 -11.03 -47.69 2.21
C ASP A 30 -10.80 -47.33 3.70
N SER A 31 -11.84 -46.79 4.35
CA SER A 31 -11.85 -46.48 5.78
C SER A 31 -11.76 -47.70 6.71
N ASP A 32 -12.15 -48.87 6.25
CA ASP A 32 -12.19 -50.10 7.05
C ASP A 32 -10.93 -50.96 6.83
N GLU A 33 -10.14 -50.64 5.81
CA GLU A 33 -8.90 -51.34 5.43
C GLU A 33 -7.65 -50.85 6.20
N ARG A 34 -7.81 -49.78 6.98
CA ARG A 34 -6.73 -49.11 7.69
C ARG A 34 -6.06 -50.02 8.72
N ASN A 35 -4.73 -49.95 8.83
CA ASN A 35 -4.02 -50.54 9.97
C ASN A 35 -3.88 -49.52 11.12
N VAL A 36 -3.75 -50.03 12.35
CA VAL A 36 -3.37 -49.26 13.54
C VAL A 36 -1.98 -49.73 13.98
N ILE A 37 -0.98 -48.88 13.81
CA ILE A 37 0.46 -49.17 13.97
C ILE A 37 1.03 -48.25 15.05
N SER A 38 0.90 -48.67 16.31
CA SER A 38 1.14 -47.81 17.47
C SER A 38 1.73 -48.60 18.64
N GLY A 39 2.41 -47.91 19.56
CA GLY A 39 3.00 -48.49 20.76
C GLY A 39 4.22 -49.40 20.51
N ASN A 40 4.86 -49.28 19.34
CA ASN A 40 6.11 -49.98 19.07
C ASN A 40 7.28 -49.29 19.80
N THR A 41 8.33 -50.03 20.18
CA THR A 41 9.50 -49.45 20.88
C THR A 41 10.45 -48.70 19.95
N ALA A 42 10.37 -48.94 18.64
CA ALA A 42 11.11 -48.23 17.61
C ALA A 42 10.11 -47.56 16.63
N ASN A 43 10.39 -47.61 15.33
CA ASN A 43 9.54 -46.96 14.31
C ASN A 43 8.19 -47.69 14.13
N GLY A 44 7.15 -46.94 13.76
CA GLY A 44 5.87 -47.53 13.34
C GLY A 44 6.04 -48.36 12.06
N VAL A 45 6.42 -47.69 10.97
CA VAL A 45 6.79 -48.33 9.69
C VAL A 45 8.25 -48.04 9.38
N TYR A 46 9.00 -49.06 8.98
CA TYR A 46 10.39 -48.93 8.57
C TYR A 46 10.57 -49.49 7.14
N ILE A 47 11.14 -48.69 6.24
CA ILE A 47 11.41 -49.06 4.85
C ILE A 47 12.90 -48.86 4.58
N SER A 48 13.64 -49.93 4.26
CA SER A 48 15.10 -49.86 4.13
C SER A 48 15.64 -50.80 3.06
N ASP A 49 16.96 -50.78 2.89
CA ASP A 49 17.75 -51.54 1.93
C ASP A 49 17.59 -51.11 0.46
N ALA A 50 18.71 -51.22 -0.26
CA ALA A 50 18.78 -50.98 -1.69
C ALA A 50 17.78 -51.85 -2.48
N GLY A 51 17.05 -51.21 -3.39
CA GLY A 51 16.05 -51.85 -4.24
C GLY A 51 14.65 -51.95 -3.62
N THR A 52 14.50 -51.62 -2.34
CA THR A 52 13.18 -51.54 -1.70
C THR A 52 12.45 -50.31 -2.23
N SER A 53 11.40 -50.55 -3.01
CA SER A 53 10.81 -49.50 -3.83
C SER A 53 9.35 -49.74 -4.19
N THR A 54 8.62 -48.70 -4.59
CA THR A 54 7.22 -48.78 -5.01
C THR A 54 6.29 -49.36 -3.94
N ASN A 55 6.64 -49.22 -2.66
CA ASN A 55 5.77 -49.64 -1.57
C ASN A 55 4.82 -48.50 -1.20
N GLU A 56 3.57 -48.83 -0.91
CA GLU A 56 2.51 -47.90 -0.59
C GLU A 56 2.16 -48.03 0.90
N VAL A 57 2.23 -46.91 1.63
CA VAL A 57 1.73 -46.77 3.00
C VAL A 57 0.55 -45.80 2.94
N THR A 58 -0.67 -46.30 2.97
CA THR A 58 -1.89 -45.50 2.69
C THR A 58 -2.98 -45.73 3.73
N GLY A 59 -3.61 -44.65 4.19
CA GLY A 59 -4.78 -44.72 5.07
C GLY A 59 -4.52 -45.35 6.45
N ASN A 60 -3.29 -45.38 6.96
CA ASN A 60 -3.02 -45.99 8.27
C ASN A 60 -3.13 -44.99 9.42
N TYR A 61 -3.37 -45.51 10.62
CA TYR A 61 -3.20 -44.81 11.89
C TYR A 61 -1.86 -45.20 12.50
N ILE A 62 -0.97 -44.23 12.68
CA ILE A 62 0.42 -44.44 13.11
C ILE A 62 0.69 -43.55 14.33
N GLY A 63 0.86 -44.17 15.49
CA GLY A 63 1.06 -43.49 16.77
C GLY A 63 -0.23 -43.07 17.49
N VAL A 64 -1.40 -43.33 16.90
CA VAL A 64 -2.73 -43.14 17.53
C VAL A 64 -3.47 -44.47 17.72
N ALA A 65 -4.46 -44.49 18.60
CA ALA A 65 -5.34 -45.65 18.77
C ALA A 65 -6.32 -45.81 17.60
N ALA A 66 -7.15 -46.85 17.65
CA ALA A 66 -8.19 -47.12 16.63
C ALA A 66 -9.26 -46.02 16.52
N ASP A 67 -9.35 -45.10 17.48
CA ASP A 67 -10.21 -43.90 17.41
C ASP A 67 -9.58 -42.73 16.63
N GLY A 68 -8.33 -42.88 16.17
CA GLY A 68 -7.59 -41.88 15.41
C GLY A 68 -7.10 -40.68 16.21
N THR A 69 -7.28 -40.66 17.54
CA THR A 69 -7.01 -39.47 18.37
C THR A 69 -6.33 -39.75 19.71
N THR A 70 -6.53 -40.93 20.30
CA THR A 70 -5.84 -41.30 21.54
C THR A 70 -4.37 -41.57 21.25
N ASP A 71 -3.48 -40.88 21.95
CA ASP A 71 -2.03 -41.05 21.90
C ASP A 71 -1.61 -42.46 22.37
N ILE A 72 -0.95 -43.19 21.47
CA ILE A 72 -0.22 -44.43 21.75
C ILE A 72 1.09 -44.40 20.95
N GLY A 73 1.81 -43.29 20.95
CA GLY A 73 3.00 -43.05 20.12
C GLY A 73 3.94 -44.23 19.92
N ASN A 74 4.57 -44.30 18.74
CA ASN A 74 5.73 -45.18 18.55
C ASN A 74 6.96 -44.54 19.21
N GLY A 75 7.90 -45.37 19.68
CA GLY A 75 9.05 -44.91 20.47
C GLY A 75 10.13 -44.17 19.68
N LEU A 76 10.14 -44.29 18.35
CA LEU A 76 10.95 -43.48 17.44
C LEU A 76 10.03 -42.85 16.38
N HIS A 77 10.49 -42.72 15.13
CA HIS A 77 9.70 -42.11 14.06
C HIS A 77 8.39 -42.85 13.77
N GLY A 78 7.38 -42.14 13.30
CA GLY A 78 6.16 -42.78 12.80
C GLY A 78 6.48 -43.66 11.59
N ILE A 79 7.19 -43.08 10.62
CA ILE A 79 7.70 -43.76 9.43
C ILE A 79 9.17 -43.38 9.23
N ARG A 80 10.06 -44.36 9.05
CA ARG A 80 11.45 -44.15 8.66
C ARG A 80 11.73 -44.78 7.31
N ILE A 81 12.43 -44.06 6.44
CA ILE A 81 12.93 -44.56 5.15
C ILE A 81 14.44 -44.29 5.06
N ASP A 82 15.26 -45.31 4.82
CA ASP A 82 16.72 -45.16 4.73
C ASP A 82 17.39 -46.21 3.83
N ASP A 83 18.72 -46.31 3.91
CA ASP A 83 19.52 -47.35 3.25
C ASP A 83 19.25 -47.45 1.74
N THR A 84 19.03 -46.31 1.09
CA THR A 84 18.79 -46.17 -0.36
C THR A 84 17.48 -46.78 -0.87
N ALA A 85 16.47 -46.91 0.00
CA ALA A 85 15.11 -47.21 -0.42
C ALA A 85 14.51 -46.02 -1.20
N THR A 86 13.92 -46.29 -2.37
CA THR A 86 13.53 -45.24 -3.32
C THR A 86 12.12 -45.46 -3.86
N SER A 87 11.47 -44.39 -4.35
CA SER A 87 10.17 -44.51 -5.03
C SER A 87 9.06 -45.14 -4.18
N ASN A 88 9.03 -44.89 -2.88
CA ASN A 88 7.93 -45.31 -2.00
C ASN A 88 6.90 -44.19 -1.84
N PHE A 89 5.66 -44.56 -1.54
CA PHE A 89 4.53 -43.64 -1.48
C PHE A 89 3.93 -43.65 -0.08
N ILE A 90 3.99 -42.51 0.60
CA ILE A 90 3.38 -42.29 1.90
C ILE A 90 2.16 -41.39 1.69
N GLY A 91 0.98 -41.98 1.82
CA GLY A 91 -0.28 -41.36 1.48
C GLY A 91 -0.65 -41.57 0.00
N GLY A 92 -1.69 -40.86 -0.47
CA GLY A 92 -2.23 -41.07 -1.80
C GLY A 92 -3.05 -39.90 -2.32
N THR A 93 -3.96 -40.18 -3.26
CA THR A 93 -4.70 -39.14 -3.97
C THR A 93 -6.09 -38.87 -3.41
N GLY A 94 -6.69 -39.85 -2.74
CA GLY A 94 -7.96 -39.74 -2.04
C GLY A 94 -7.79 -39.30 -0.58
N VAL A 95 -8.85 -38.74 -0.01
CA VAL A 95 -8.89 -38.36 1.43
C VAL A 95 -8.74 -39.59 2.34
N ALA A 96 -9.23 -40.76 1.90
CA ALA A 96 -9.08 -42.01 2.64
C ALA A 96 -7.66 -42.60 2.58
N ASP A 97 -6.83 -42.14 1.63
CA ASP A 97 -5.45 -42.61 1.48
C ASP A 97 -4.49 -41.90 2.45
N ALA A 98 -4.94 -40.81 3.08
CA ALA A 98 -4.16 -40.06 4.04
C ALA A 98 -3.84 -40.91 5.27
N ASN A 99 -2.55 -41.09 5.59
CA ASN A 99 -2.18 -41.63 6.88
C ASN A 99 -2.41 -40.55 7.97
N THR A 100 -2.84 -40.97 9.15
CA THR A 100 -2.82 -40.17 10.37
C THR A 100 -1.55 -40.53 11.13
N ILE A 101 -0.59 -39.61 11.22
CA ILE A 101 0.73 -39.82 11.81
C ILE A 101 0.91 -38.81 12.94
N ALA A 102 0.78 -39.27 14.18
CA ALA A 102 0.81 -38.38 15.33
C ALA A 102 1.42 -39.03 16.57
N TYR A 103 1.93 -38.20 17.47
CA TYR A 103 2.47 -38.59 18.77
C TYR A 103 3.67 -39.55 18.69
N ASN A 104 4.33 -39.65 17.55
CA ASN A 104 5.52 -40.49 17.43
C ASN A 104 6.76 -39.77 18.00
N GLY A 105 7.69 -40.58 18.50
CA GLY A 105 8.95 -40.16 19.07
C GLY A 105 9.01 -40.28 20.59
N ASP A 106 10.23 -40.24 21.11
CA ASP A 106 10.52 -40.19 22.53
C ASP A 106 11.28 -38.91 22.90
N ALA A 107 11.69 -38.77 24.16
CA ALA A 107 12.38 -37.57 24.63
C ALA A 107 13.71 -37.24 23.90
N ALA A 108 14.22 -38.12 23.04
CA ALA A 108 15.39 -37.92 22.21
C ALA A 108 15.11 -37.11 20.93
N GLY A 109 13.85 -37.04 20.48
CA GLY A 109 13.39 -36.08 19.47
C GLY A 109 13.27 -36.66 18.06
N GLU A 110 12.32 -37.56 17.86
CA GLU A 110 12.01 -38.16 16.55
C GLU A 110 10.76 -37.57 15.88
N ASP A 111 10.78 -37.62 14.55
CA ASP A 111 9.80 -37.00 13.65
C ASP A 111 8.64 -37.93 13.27
N GLY A 112 7.57 -37.34 12.71
CA GLY A 112 6.47 -38.11 12.13
C GLY A 112 6.94 -39.02 10.99
N ILE A 113 7.63 -38.44 10.01
CA ILE A 113 8.28 -39.15 8.90
C ILE A 113 9.74 -38.69 8.82
N SER A 114 10.68 -39.61 8.82
CA SER A 114 12.10 -39.32 8.56
C SER A 114 12.60 -40.07 7.34
N ILE A 115 13.27 -39.36 6.42
CA ILE A 115 13.98 -39.94 5.29
C ILE A 115 15.46 -39.62 5.43
N GLU A 116 16.29 -40.66 5.49
CA GLU A 116 17.71 -40.55 5.76
C GLU A 116 18.57 -41.00 4.57
N ASP A 117 19.76 -40.41 4.45
CA ASP A 117 20.81 -40.68 3.46
C ASP A 117 20.58 -40.13 2.04
N ALA A 118 21.67 -39.63 1.43
CA ALA A 118 21.71 -38.88 0.16
C ALA A 118 21.22 -39.60 -1.11
N ASN A 119 20.76 -40.86 -1.02
CA ASN A 119 20.25 -41.61 -2.18
C ASN A 119 18.91 -42.30 -1.87
N THR A 120 18.27 -41.96 -0.75
CA THR A 120 16.94 -42.43 -0.38
C THR A 120 15.91 -41.47 -0.99
N ASP A 121 15.90 -41.43 -2.32
CA ASP A 121 15.22 -40.42 -3.13
C ASP A 121 13.89 -40.89 -3.74
N TYR A 122 13.15 -39.96 -4.33
CA TYR A 122 11.92 -40.21 -5.08
C TYR A 122 10.78 -40.74 -4.20
N ASN A 123 10.85 -40.50 -2.89
CA ASN A 123 9.84 -40.93 -1.94
C ASN A 123 8.79 -39.81 -1.80
N SER A 124 7.55 -40.15 -2.15
CA SER A 124 6.43 -39.20 -2.19
C SER A 124 5.69 -39.19 -0.87
N ILE A 125 5.41 -38.01 -0.32
CA ILE A 125 4.66 -37.82 0.92
C ILE A 125 3.48 -36.88 0.62
N THR A 126 2.29 -37.43 0.43
CA THR A 126 1.14 -36.62 -0.05
C THR A 126 -0.10 -36.81 0.81
N ARG A 127 -0.84 -35.72 1.04
CA ARG A 127 -2.13 -35.69 1.76
C ARG A 127 -2.16 -36.27 3.18
N ASN A 128 -1.04 -36.62 3.78
CA ASN A 128 -1.02 -37.16 5.15
C ASN A 128 -1.48 -36.11 6.16
N SER A 129 -2.10 -36.58 7.25
CA SER A 129 -2.44 -35.79 8.43
C SER A 129 -1.35 -36.02 9.48
N ILE A 130 -0.37 -35.11 9.56
CA ILE A 130 0.80 -35.22 10.42
C ILE A 130 0.75 -34.15 11.49
N PHE A 131 0.70 -34.53 12.77
CA PHE A 131 0.58 -33.56 13.86
C PHE A 131 1.08 -34.12 15.20
N SER A 132 1.50 -33.22 16.09
CA SER A 132 1.89 -33.55 17.47
C SER A 132 2.92 -34.66 17.57
N ASN A 133 3.82 -34.81 16.59
CA ASN A 133 5.02 -35.62 16.75
C ASN A 133 6.03 -34.85 17.60
N GLN A 134 7.07 -35.52 18.09
CA GLN A 134 7.93 -34.93 19.10
C GLN A 134 8.78 -33.75 18.59
N THR A 135 9.18 -33.79 17.32
CA THR A 135 10.01 -32.76 16.67
C THR A 135 9.36 -32.21 15.40
N LEU A 136 9.68 -32.75 14.23
CA LEU A 136 9.13 -32.32 12.94
C LEU A 136 8.09 -33.32 12.45
N GLY A 137 7.18 -32.84 11.60
CA GLY A 137 6.26 -33.74 10.90
C GLY A 137 6.97 -34.56 9.82
N ILE A 138 7.89 -33.93 9.08
CA ILE A 138 8.70 -34.52 8.02
C ILE A 138 10.12 -33.98 8.19
N ASP A 139 11.11 -34.87 8.26
CA ASP A 139 12.55 -34.53 8.33
C ASP A 139 13.31 -35.23 7.19
N LEU A 140 14.07 -34.45 6.42
CA LEU A 140 14.91 -34.93 5.31
C LEU A 140 16.38 -34.79 5.68
N VAL A 141 17.01 -35.91 6.04
CA VAL A 141 18.36 -35.95 6.61
C VAL A 141 19.40 -36.33 5.56
N SER A 142 20.61 -35.78 5.68
CA SER A 142 21.78 -36.18 4.89
C SER A 142 21.61 -36.11 3.37
N GLY A 143 20.74 -35.21 2.90
CA GLY A 143 20.50 -34.97 1.49
C GLY A 143 19.47 -35.89 0.83
N ALA A 144 18.72 -36.65 1.63
CA ALA A 144 17.63 -37.49 1.17
C ALA A 144 16.57 -36.71 0.37
N ASN A 145 15.80 -37.45 -0.44
CA ASN A 145 14.76 -36.91 -1.29
C ASN A 145 15.24 -35.75 -2.17
N GLU A 146 16.42 -35.93 -2.75
CA GLU A 146 17.10 -34.95 -3.62
C GLU A 146 17.40 -33.61 -2.93
N SER A 147 17.32 -33.55 -1.60
CA SER A 147 17.40 -32.28 -0.84
C SER A 147 16.39 -31.24 -1.32
N ILE A 148 15.22 -31.68 -1.79
CA ILE A 148 14.20 -30.75 -2.29
C ILE A 148 13.82 -29.75 -1.20
N ALA A 149 13.93 -28.46 -1.52
CA ALA A 149 13.63 -27.40 -0.57
C ALA A 149 12.12 -27.29 -0.30
N ALA A 150 11.75 -27.01 0.94
CA ALA A 150 10.37 -26.68 1.28
C ALA A 150 9.92 -25.41 0.51
N PRO A 151 8.64 -25.34 0.09
CA PRO A 151 8.09 -24.10 -0.46
C PRO A 151 8.00 -23.03 0.63
N ALA A 152 7.77 -21.78 0.25
CA ALA A 152 7.47 -20.72 1.21
C ALA A 152 6.13 -20.07 0.88
N ILE A 153 5.31 -19.82 1.89
CA ILE A 153 4.11 -18.99 1.77
C ILE A 153 4.54 -17.55 2.06
N THR A 154 4.48 -16.67 1.06
CA THR A 154 5.07 -15.32 1.13
C THR A 154 4.03 -14.22 1.28
N GLY A 155 2.76 -14.50 1.01
CA GLY A 155 1.71 -13.49 1.11
C GLY A 155 0.31 -14.05 0.96
N SER A 156 -0.64 -13.26 1.43
CA SER A 156 -2.07 -13.50 1.26
C SER A 156 -2.75 -12.22 0.78
N ALA A 157 -3.82 -12.36 0.01
CA ALA A 157 -4.64 -11.27 -0.48
C ALA A 157 -6.12 -11.68 -0.49
N ASN A 158 -7.02 -10.70 -0.44
CA ASN A 158 -8.45 -10.95 -0.56
C ASN A 158 -8.74 -11.63 -1.92
N GLY A 159 -9.40 -12.80 -1.88
CA GLY A 159 -9.69 -13.59 -3.08
C GLY A 159 -10.86 -13.07 -3.92
N GLY A 160 -11.44 -11.91 -3.57
CA GLY A 160 -12.51 -11.24 -4.31
C GLY A 160 -13.91 -11.83 -4.10
N ALA A 161 -14.03 -12.94 -3.37
CA ALA A 161 -15.28 -13.57 -2.97
C ALA A 161 -15.33 -13.74 -1.44
N ALA A 162 -16.55 -13.76 -0.88
CA ALA A 162 -16.74 -13.91 0.56
C ALA A 162 -16.02 -15.17 1.10
N ALA A 163 -15.30 -15.02 2.22
CA ALA A 163 -14.52 -16.08 2.86
C ALA A 163 -13.55 -16.81 1.90
N THR A 164 -12.91 -16.06 1.00
CA THR A 164 -11.86 -16.57 0.10
C THR A 164 -10.59 -15.75 0.27
N ILE A 165 -9.46 -16.44 0.49
CA ILE A 165 -8.12 -15.85 0.55
C ILE A 165 -7.29 -16.42 -0.58
N THR A 166 -6.60 -15.58 -1.33
CA THR A 166 -5.55 -16.02 -2.26
C THR A 166 -4.23 -16.07 -1.51
N LEU A 167 -3.67 -17.28 -1.36
CA LEU A 167 -2.31 -17.48 -0.88
C LEU A 167 -1.35 -17.49 -2.06
N SER A 168 -0.15 -16.96 -1.83
CA SER A 168 0.93 -16.93 -2.80
C SER A 168 2.27 -17.24 -2.14
N GLY A 169 3.20 -17.75 -2.94
CA GLY A 169 4.47 -18.22 -2.41
C GLY A 169 5.51 -18.55 -3.46
N THR A 170 6.66 -18.99 -2.97
CA THR A 170 7.74 -19.55 -3.78
C THR A 170 7.77 -21.07 -3.66
N SER A 171 8.33 -21.69 -4.68
CA SER A 171 8.51 -23.13 -4.82
C SER A 171 9.90 -23.41 -5.42
N PRO A 172 10.48 -24.60 -5.17
CA PRO A 172 11.56 -25.10 -6.03
C PRO A 172 11.19 -24.99 -7.52
N VAL A 173 12.20 -24.73 -8.37
CA VAL A 173 11.97 -24.66 -9.82
C VAL A 173 12.14 -26.04 -10.43
N ASP A 174 11.07 -26.57 -11.01
CA ASP A 174 11.07 -27.76 -11.85
C ASP A 174 10.27 -27.49 -13.14
N ALA A 175 10.92 -27.56 -14.29
CA ALA A 175 10.30 -27.31 -15.59
C ALA A 175 9.19 -28.33 -15.93
N SER A 176 9.20 -29.49 -15.29
CA SER A 176 8.19 -30.53 -15.45
C SER A 176 7.02 -30.41 -14.46
N GLY A 177 7.12 -29.47 -13.50
CA GLY A 177 6.09 -29.16 -12.53
C GLY A 177 6.45 -29.54 -11.09
N VAL A 178 6.04 -28.70 -10.15
CA VAL A 178 6.04 -28.95 -8.72
C VAL A 178 4.62 -28.83 -8.19
N THR A 179 4.16 -29.84 -7.45
CA THR A 179 2.89 -29.78 -6.71
C THR A 179 3.14 -29.18 -5.34
N ILE A 180 2.37 -28.15 -4.98
CA ILE A 180 2.34 -27.55 -3.65
C ILE A 180 1.07 -28.01 -2.95
N GLU A 181 1.21 -28.73 -1.85
CA GLU A 181 0.08 -29.11 -0.99
C GLU A 181 0.07 -28.22 0.25
N LEU A 182 -1.10 -27.66 0.58
CA LEU A 182 -1.28 -26.78 1.73
C LEU A 182 -2.06 -27.49 2.83
N PHE A 183 -1.62 -27.29 4.07
CA PHE A 183 -2.19 -27.91 5.25
C PHE A 183 -2.43 -26.87 6.35
N GLU A 184 -3.53 -27.01 7.08
CA GLU A 184 -3.69 -26.36 8.37
C GLU A 184 -2.66 -26.95 9.33
N SER A 185 -1.85 -26.09 9.93
CA SER A 185 -0.83 -26.47 10.88
C SER A 185 -1.44 -26.88 12.22
N ASP A 186 -0.81 -27.81 12.91
CA ASP A 186 -1.11 -28.12 14.31
C ASP A 186 -0.64 -27.05 15.31
N GLY A 187 0.12 -26.05 14.82
CA GLY A 187 0.69 -24.96 15.60
C GLY A 187 2.17 -25.12 15.93
N GLY A 188 2.75 -26.30 15.65
CA GLY A 188 4.16 -26.65 15.79
C GLY A 188 4.92 -26.75 14.46
N GLY A 189 4.28 -26.43 13.33
CA GLY A 189 4.89 -26.55 11.99
C GLY A 189 4.57 -27.85 11.27
N GLU A 190 3.66 -28.68 11.79
CA GLU A 190 3.24 -29.93 11.16
C GLU A 190 1.89 -29.80 10.45
N GLY A 191 1.76 -30.38 9.26
CA GLY A 191 0.53 -30.32 8.46
C GLY A 191 -0.55 -31.30 8.92
N LYS A 192 -1.48 -30.81 9.75
CA LYS A 192 -2.55 -31.62 10.33
C LYS A 192 -3.71 -31.91 9.38
N THR A 193 -4.25 -30.87 8.75
CA THR A 193 -5.46 -30.99 7.92
C THR A 193 -5.15 -30.53 6.50
N SER A 194 -5.29 -31.40 5.51
CA SER A 194 -5.14 -30.99 4.10
C SER A 194 -6.20 -29.94 3.71
N ILE A 195 -5.78 -28.89 3.01
CA ILE A 195 -6.64 -27.78 2.58
C ILE A 195 -6.87 -27.85 1.08
N THR A 196 -5.80 -27.72 0.31
CA THR A 196 -5.84 -27.68 -1.16
C THR A 196 -4.45 -27.92 -1.73
N ASP A 197 -4.36 -28.09 -3.04
CA ASP A 197 -3.11 -28.21 -3.77
C ASP A 197 -3.11 -27.35 -5.05
N THR A 198 -1.92 -27.04 -5.55
CA THR A 198 -1.71 -26.33 -6.81
C THR A 198 -0.41 -26.77 -7.47
N THR A 199 -0.21 -26.46 -8.74
CA THR A 199 1.01 -26.82 -9.48
C THR A 199 1.68 -25.60 -10.08
N THR A 200 3.01 -25.55 -10.05
CA THR A 200 3.81 -24.50 -10.69
C THR A 200 5.00 -25.07 -11.46
N THR A 201 5.53 -24.31 -12.43
CA THR A 201 6.75 -24.65 -13.19
C THR A 201 7.81 -23.54 -13.14
N ASP A 202 7.48 -22.36 -12.61
CA ASP A 202 8.31 -21.16 -12.67
C ASP A 202 8.84 -20.72 -11.29
N GLY A 203 8.61 -21.54 -10.26
CA GLY A 203 9.04 -21.27 -8.88
C GLY A 203 8.13 -20.31 -8.12
N SER A 204 7.01 -19.88 -8.69
CA SER A 204 5.99 -19.06 -8.02
C SER A 204 4.64 -19.76 -8.06
N TRP A 205 3.87 -19.70 -6.99
CA TRP A 205 2.53 -20.29 -6.96
C TRP A 205 1.52 -19.35 -6.32
N SER A 206 0.26 -19.55 -6.71
CA SER A 206 -0.89 -18.87 -6.13
C SER A 206 -2.08 -19.84 -6.12
N THR A 207 -2.83 -19.85 -5.03
CA THR A 207 -4.07 -20.64 -4.94
C THR A 207 -5.07 -20.01 -3.97
N ASN A 208 -6.35 -20.32 -4.15
CA ASN A 208 -7.41 -19.83 -3.28
C ASN A 208 -7.72 -20.87 -2.20
N ILE A 209 -7.83 -20.41 -0.95
CA ILE A 209 -8.40 -21.16 0.16
C ILE A 209 -9.73 -20.54 0.56
N THR A 210 -10.65 -21.36 1.08
CA THR A 210 -12.02 -20.94 1.40
C THR A 210 -12.51 -21.49 2.73
N GLY A 211 -13.53 -20.87 3.31
CA GLY A 211 -14.23 -21.40 4.49
C GLY A 211 -13.44 -21.20 5.78
N SER A 212 -13.49 -22.16 6.72
CA SER A 212 -12.85 -22.02 8.04
C SER A 212 -11.33 -21.89 8.02
N TYR A 213 -10.69 -22.19 6.88
CA TYR A 213 -9.25 -22.00 6.71
C TYR A 213 -8.85 -20.53 6.53
N THR A 214 -9.82 -19.65 6.27
CA THR A 214 -9.59 -18.20 6.16
C THR A 214 -9.70 -17.48 7.51
N GLU A 215 -9.88 -18.21 8.61
CA GLU A 215 -9.97 -17.62 9.95
C GLU A 215 -8.62 -17.01 10.37
N ILE A 216 -8.66 -15.79 10.90
CA ILE A 216 -7.48 -15.07 11.37
C ILE A 216 -6.74 -15.91 12.42
N GLY A 217 -5.41 -15.92 12.33
CA GLY A 217 -4.58 -16.64 13.29
C GLY A 217 -4.47 -18.14 13.00
N LYS A 218 -5.24 -18.68 12.04
CA LYS A 218 -4.95 -20.01 11.50
C LYS A 218 -3.55 -20.01 10.92
N LYS A 219 -2.82 -21.09 11.17
CA LYS A 219 -1.48 -21.28 10.65
C LYS A 219 -1.52 -22.31 9.53
N ILE A 220 -0.83 -22.02 8.44
CA ILE A 220 -0.74 -22.88 7.27
C ILE A 220 0.72 -23.28 7.06
N VAL A 221 0.94 -24.53 6.69
CA VAL A 221 2.23 -25.04 6.18
C VAL A 221 2.01 -25.68 4.82
N ALA A 222 3.09 -25.85 4.06
CA ALA A 222 3.02 -26.47 2.74
C ALA A 222 4.19 -27.40 2.46
N THR A 223 3.98 -28.41 1.62
CA THR A 223 5.04 -29.25 1.06
C THR A 223 5.15 -29.02 -0.45
N ALA A 224 6.31 -29.31 -1.02
CA ALA A 224 6.56 -29.31 -2.45
C ALA A 224 6.94 -30.71 -2.91
N THR A 225 6.28 -31.23 -3.95
CA THR A 225 6.62 -32.50 -4.59
C THR A 225 7.03 -32.23 -6.04
N ASN A 226 8.28 -32.55 -6.40
CA ASN A 226 8.81 -32.35 -7.76
C ASN A 226 8.33 -33.45 -8.74
N SER A 227 8.71 -33.32 -10.01
CA SER A 227 8.32 -34.27 -11.05
C SER A 227 8.93 -35.67 -10.91
N THR A 228 9.98 -35.83 -10.12
CA THR A 228 10.61 -37.11 -9.77
C THR A 228 9.99 -37.76 -8.53
N SER A 229 8.92 -37.19 -7.97
CA SER A 229 8.17 -37.67 -6.80
C SER A 229 8.89 -37.52 -5.46
N SER A 230 9.94 -36.70 -5.36
CA SER A 230 10.52 -36.32 -4.08
C SER A 230 9.71 -35.18 -3.45
N THR A 231 9.24 -35.40 -2.23
CA THR A 231 8.53 -34.41 -1.41
C THR A 231 9.44 -33.75 -0.38
N SER A 232 9.30 -32.44 -0.19
CA SER A 232 10.02 -31.66 0.83
C SER A 232 9.49 -31.86 2.25
N GLU A 233 10.24 -31.35 3.21
CA GLU A 233 9.71 -31.02 4.55
C GLU A 233 8.57 -29.99 4.45
N PHE A 234 7.87 -29.78 5.58
CA PHE A 234 6.91 -28.68 5.70
C PHE A 234 7.60 -27.31 5.65
N SER A 235 6.95 -26.34 5.02
CA SER A 235 7.35 -24.94 5.04
C SER A 235 7.33 -24.36 6.45
N ALA A 236 7.97 -23.21 6.63
CA ALA A 236 7.69 -22.37 7.79
C ALA A 236 6.18 -22.05 7.90
N GLU A 237 5.67 -21.96 9.13
CA GLU A 237 4.27 -21.63 9.38
C GLU A 237 3.93 -20.21 8.89
N TYR A 238 2.84 -20.10 8.16
CA TYR A 238 2.24 -18.83 7.76
C TYR A 238 0.94 -18.59 8.51
N THR A 239 0.93 -17.56 9.35
CA THR A 239 -0.28 -17.13 10.06
C THR A 239 -1.15 -16.31 9.12
N ILE A 240 -2.39 -16.74 8.89
CA ILE A 240 -3.40 -16.01 8.12
C ILE A 240 -3.65 -14.66 8.81
N PRO A 241 -3.32 -13.53 8.14
CA PRO A 241 -3.67 -12.22 8.63
C PRO A 241 -5.15 -11.93 8.40
N ASP A 242 -5.64 -10.86 9.00
CA ASP A 242 -7.00 -10.41 8.76
C ASP A 242 -7.07 -9.58 7.47
N ILE A 243 -7.48 -10.24 6.39
CA ILE A 243 -7.45 -9.66 5.03
C ILE A 243 -8.82 -9.32 4.45
N ASN A 244 -9.90 -9.48 5.23
CA ASN A 244 -11.25 -9.12 4.80
C ASN A 244 -11.69 -7.76 5.33
N ALA A 245 -10.94 -7.17 6.26
CA ALA A 245 -11.13 -5.81 6.70
C ALA A 245 -11.20 -4.84 5.52
N VAL A 246 -12.11 -3.87 5.61
CA VAL A 246 -12.30 -2.80 4.63
C VAL A 246 -11.84 -1.50 5.28
N ALA A 247 -10.86 -0.84 4.67
CA ALA A 247 -10.41 0.47 5.11
C ALA A 247 -11.43 1.53 4.67
N ASP A 248 -11.77 2.45 5.56
CA ASP A 248 -12.65 3.57 5.25
C ASP A 248 -12.23 4.81 6.04
N THR A 249 -11.82 5.85 5.30
CA THR A 249 -11.38 7.14 5.83
C THR A 249 -12.51 8.16 5.96
N THR A 250 -13.77 7.77 5.74
CA THR A 250 -14.92 8.65 5.92
C THR A 250 -14.94 9.26 7.33
N GLY A 251 -15.06 10.59 7.37
CA GLY A 251 -14.98 11.37 8.60
C GLY A 251 -13.63 12.07 8.80
N SER A 252 -12.61 11.74 7.99
CA SER A 252 -11.37 12.52 7.94
C SER A 252 -11.61 13.92 7.37
N ASP A 253 -10.80 14.89 7.80
CA ASP A 253 -10.84 16.24 7.25
C ASP A 253 -10.43 16.24 5.78
N THR A 254 -11.14 17.00 4.94
CA THR A 254 -10.84 17.14 3.50
C THR A 254 -10.15 18.47 3.17
N SER A 255 -10.15 19.40 4.12
CA SER A 255 -9.43 20.67 4.05
C SER A 255 -9.02 21.14 5.44
N VAL A 256 -7.87 21.78 5.54
CA VAL A 256 -7.34 22.37 6.77
C VAL A 256 -6.59 23.65 6.43
N ASP A 257 -6.66 24.64 7.30
CA ASP A 257 -5.84 25.85 7.17
C ASP A 257 -4.41 25.59 7.65
N GLU A 258 -3.40 26.17 7.00
CA GLU A 258 -2.00 26.05 7.44
C GLU A 258 -1.83 26.43 8.93
N GLY A 259 -1.02 25.66 9.67
CA GLY A 259 -0.82 25.80 11.11
C GLY A 259 -1.92 25.22 12.00
N ASN A 260 -3.04 24.75 11.44
CA ASN A 260 -4.06 24.01 12.19
C ASN A 260 -3.86 22.50 12.09
N THR A 261 -4.49 21.75 13.00
CA THR A 261 -4.48 20.29 12.99
C THR A 261 -5.59 19.74 12.10
N ALA A 262 -5.25 18.80 11.21
CA ALA A 262 -6.20 17.98 10.47
C ALA A 262 -6.38 16.63 11.17
N ASN A 263 -7.63 16.18 11.27
CA ASN A 263 -8.00 14.90 11.87
C ASN A 263 -8.18 13.83 10.78
N LEU A 264 -7.63 12.65 11.05
CA LEU A 264 -7.74 11.46 10.23
C LEU A 264 -8.56 10.44 11.00
N VAL A 265 -9.62 9.91 10.38
CA VAL A 265 -10.61 9.06 11.03
C VAL A 265 -10.74 7.76 10.26
N GLY A 266 -10.46 6.64 10.93
CA GLY A 266 -10.55 5.28 10.37
C GLY A 266 -11.66 4.45 11.01
N SER A 267 -12.51 5.04 11.85
CA SER A 267 -13.54 4.33 12.62
C SER A 267 -14.72 3.81 11.81
N SER A 268 -14.84 4.23 10.55
CA SER A 268 -15.78 3.64 9.58
C SER A 268 -15.27 2.32 8.99
N SER A 269 -14.00 1.99 9.18
CA SER A 269 -13.42 0.72 8.71
C SER A 269 -14.10 -0.45 9.40
N TYR A 270 -14.35 -1.55 8.68
CA TYR A 270 -15.09 -2.69 9.21
C TYR A 270 -14.61 -4.02 8.64
N ASP A 271 -14.80 -5.10 9.39
CA ASP A 271 -14.66 -6.46 8.86
C ASP A 271 -16.06 -7.01 8.51
N PRO A 272 -16.33 -7.41 7.26
CA PRO A 272 -17.61 -8.01 6.85
C PRO A 272 -17.85 -9.41 7.46
N ASN A 273 -16.84 -10.07 8.04
CA ASN A 273 -16.98 -11.35 8.70
C ASN A 273 -17.68 -11.19 10.07
N SER A 274 -18.76 -11.94 10.29
CA SER A 274 -19.57 -11.85 11.51
C SER A 274 -18.73 -12.07 12.78
N GLY A 275 -18.64 -11.05 13.63
CA GLY A 275 -18.01 -11.12 14.96
C GLY A 275 -16.56 -10.67 15.01
N GLN A 276 -15.99 -10.22 13.88
CA GLN A 276 -14.65 -9.65 13.81
C GLN A 276 -14.70 -8.12 13.90
N SER A 277 -13.60 -7.52 14.34
CA SER A 277 -13.42 -6.06 14.47
C SER A 277 -12.06 -5.65 13.90
N ILE A 278 -11.91 -4.38 13.53
CA ILE A 278 -10.60 -3.83 13.18
C ILE A 278 -9.70 -3.84 14.43
N THR A 279 -8.47 -4.33 14.28
CA THR A 279 -7.51 -4.49 15.38
C THR A 279 -6.20 -3.75 15.16
N SER A 280 -5.90 -3.34 13.92
CA SER A 280 -4.74 -2.50 13.61
C SER A 280 -5.06 -1.46 12.53
N TRP A 281 -4.42 -0.30 12.68
CA TRP A 281 -4.46 0.82 11.75
C TRP A 281 -3.02 1.23 11.46
N LEU A 282 -2.77 1.71 10.24
CA LEU A 282 -1.51 2.31 9.85
C LEU A 282 -1.79 3.47 8.89
N TRP A 283 -1.45 4.69 9.30
CA TRP A 283 -1.56 5.90 8.51
C TRP A 283 -0.20 6.33 7.97
N GLU A 284 -0.10 6.53 6.66
CA GLU A 284 1.14 6.86 5.98
C GLU A 284 0.96 8.02 5.02
N TRP A 285 1.89 8.98 5.07
CA TRP A 285 2.02 9.97 4.01
C TRP A 285 2.55 9.29 2.74
N ILE A 286 1.89 9.53 1.61
CA ILE A 286 2.24 8.86 0.34
C ILE A 286 2.49 9.83 -0.82
N ALA A 287 1.95 11.04 -0.78
CA ALA A 287 2.13 12.04 -1.84
C ALA A 287 1.73 13.46 -1.41
N GLY A 288 2.15 14.47 -2.20
CA GLY A 288 1.78 15.87 -2.00
C GLY A 288 2.69 16.60 -1.01
N GLU A 289 2.15 17.62 -0.35
CA GLU A 289 2.85 18.36 0.69
C GLU A 289 3.25 17.41 1.84
N ALA A 290 4.50 17.46 2.27
CA ALA A 290 5.02 16.52 3.26
C ALA A 290 4.48 16.85 4.66
N VAL A 291 3.90 15.86 5.33
CA VAL A 291 3.38 15.99 6.70
C VAL A 291 3.88 14.86 7.58
N ILE A 292 3.94 15.12 8.89
CA ILE A 292 4.25 14.11 9.89
C ILE A 292 2.92 13.65 10.50
N VAL A 293 2.57 12.38 10.28
CA VAL A 293 1.38 11.78 10.86
C VAL A 293 1.63 11.43 12.33
N ILE A 294 0.79 11.96 13.21
CA ILE A 294 0.78 11.74 14.65
C ILE A 294 -0.24 10.64 14.96
N ASP A 295 0.09 9.76 15.91
CA ASP A 295 -0.72 8.59 16.28
C ASP A 295 -1.02 7.67 15.08
N SER A 296 -0.03 7.47 14.21
CA SER A 296 -0.17 6.76 12.94
C SER A 296 -0.61 5.29 13.05
N THR A 297 -0.60 4.68 14.24
CA THR A 297 -1.05 3.29 14.45
C THR A 297 -2.37 3.19 15.22
N SER A 298 -3.12 4.29 15.32
CA SER A 298 -4.38 4.38 16.05
C SER A 298 -5.57 4.50 15.08
N GLU A 299 -6.77 4.16 15.58
CA GLU A 299 -8.03 4.31 14.83
C GLU A 299 -8.25 5.75 14.32
N THR A 300 -7.84 6.72 15.12
CA THR A 300 -7.78 8.14 14.74
C THR A 300 -6.33 8.61 14.77
N ALA A 301 -5.92 9.35 13.74
CA ALA A 301 -4.61 9.98 13.65
C ALA A 301 -4.78 11.47 13.33
N SER A 302 -3.68 12.22 13.29
CA SER A 302 -3.72 13.63 12.90
C SER A 302 -2.41 14.10 12.30
N PHE A 303 -2.39 15.30 11.73
CA PHE A 303 -1.16 16.02 11.43
C PHE A 303 -1.37 17.52 11.61
N GLU A 304 -0.29 18.27 11.85
CA GLU A 304 -0.30 19.73 11.79
C GLU A 304 -0.02 20.17 10.36
N ALA A 305 -0.93 20.96 9.78
CA ALA A 305 -0.79 21.46 8.42
C ALA A 305 0.44 22.37 8.31
N PRO A 306 1.41 22.06 7.43
CA PRO A 306 2.59 22.90 7.27
C PRO A 306 2.22 24.24 6.66
N GLN A 307 3.16 25.18 6.76
CA GLN A 307 3.08 26.46 6.06
C GLN A 307 3.34 26.27 4.57
N VAL A 308 2.51 26.85 3.71
CA VAL A 308 2.56 26.62 2.26
C VAL A 308 2.58 27.95 1.50
N ALA A 309 3.39 28.04 0.44
CA ALA A 309 3.52 29.27 -0.38
C ALA A 309 2.27 29.57 -1.23
N GLY A 310 1.33 28.63 -1.29
CA GLY A 310 0.08 28.69 -2.04
C GLY A 310 -0.77 27.48 -1.65
N GLU A 311 -2.04 27.47 -2.06
CA GLU A 311 -2.91 26.31 -1.80
C GLU A 311 -2.28 25.02 -2.34
N SER A 312 -2.21 23.99 -1.50
CA SER A 312 -1.61 22.70 -1.83
C SER A 312 -2.43 21.56 -1.23
N SER A 313 -1.96 20.32 -1.39
CA SER A 313 -2.66 19.16 -0.83
C SER A 313 -1.68 18.09 -0.38
N THR A 314 -2.07 17.30 0.62
CA THR A 314 -1.35 16.10 1.05
C THR A 314 -2.25 14.87 0.90
N THR A 315 -1.67 13.71 0.57
CA THR A 315 -2.39 12.43 0.46
C THR A 315 -1.87 11.46 1.51
N ILE A 316 -2.77 10.97 2.35
CA ILE A 316 -2.49 10.02 3.41
C ILE A 316 -3.25 8.71 3.12
N ARG A 317 -2.57 7.58 3.25
CA ARG A 317 -3.15 6.24 3.16
C ARG A 317 -3.42 5.69 4.55
N LEU A 318 -4.61 5.14 4.75
CA LEU A 318 -4.93 4.23 5.84
C LEU A 318 -4.78 2.79 5.35
N THR A 319 -4.10 1.95 6.12
CA THR A 319 -4.11 0.49 5.98
C THR A 319 -4.73 -0.10 7.24
N VAL A 320 -5.72 -0.98 7.11
CA VAL A 320 -6.32 -1.69 8.25
C VAL A 320 -5.96 -3.16 8.22
N ASN A 321 -5.69 -3.71 9.40
CA ASN A 321 -5.41 -5.13 9.60
C ASN A 321 -4.28 -5.70 8.71
N GLY A 322 -3.45 -4.82 8.13
CA GLY A 322 -2.33 -5.15 7.23
C GLY A 322 -2.72 -5.54 5.81
N GLY A 323 -3.98 -5.37 5.41
CA GLY A 323 -4.50 -5.85 4.13
C GLY A 323 -5.07 -4.75 3.24
N ASP A 324 -6.24 -4.23 3.59
CA ASP A 324 -6.96 -3.26 2.76
C ASP A 324 -6.55 -1.81 3.04
N THR A 325 -6.68 -0.97 2.02
CA THR A 325 -6.22 0.42 2.09
C THR A 325 -7.25 1.40 1.52
N ASP A 326 -7.39 2.54 2.19
CA ASP A 326 -8.14 3.68 1.71
C ASP A 326 -7.28 4.95 1.83
N GLN A 327 -7.66 6.03 1.13
CA GLN A 327 -6.87 7.25 1.07
C GLN A 327 -7.73 8.49 1.24
N VAL A 328 -7.19 9.45 2.00
CA VAL A 328 -7.74 10.79 2.11
C VAL A 328 -6.78 11.81 1.51
N ILE A 329 -7.33 12.72 0.71
CA ILE A 329 -6.63 13.90 0.22
C ILE A 329 -7.11 15.09 1.05
N VAL A 330 -6.18 15.76 1.70
CA VAL A 330 -6.47 16.96 2.51
C VAL A 330 -5.89 18.18 1.81
N THR A 331 -6.76 19.14 1.49
CA THR A 331 -6.34 20.45 0.95
C THR A 331 -5.78 21.30 2.08
N ILE A 332 -4.61 21.92 1.87
CA ILE A 332 -3.99 22.86 2.82
C ILE A 332 -4.20 24.27 2.29
N ASN A 333 -5.05 25.03 2.97
CA ASN A 333 -5.35 26.41 2.59
C ASN A 333 -4.23 27.34 3.06
N ASN A 334 -3.69 28.14 2.14
CA ASN A 334 -2.79 29.24 2.51
C ASN A 334 -3.60 30.40 3.10
N LEU A 335 -3.32 30.76 4.35
CA LEU A 335 -3.98 31.86 5.03
C LEU A 335 -3.17 33.16 5.05
N ARG A 336 -1.84 33.11 4.86
CA ARG A 336 -0.96 34.24 5.13
C ARG A 336 -0.54 35.03 3.90
N ASP A 337 -0.63 34.49 2.68
CA ASP A 337 -0.17 35.22 1.47
C ASP A 337 -1.32 35.63 0.54
N LYS A 338 -1.96 36.77 0.82
CA LYS A 338 -3.07 37.32 0.04
C LYS A 338 -2.77 38.74 -0.43
N LEU A 339 -2.93 38.99 -1.74
CA LEU A 339 -2.95 40.32 -2.36
C LEU A 339 -4.22 40.42 -3.22
N ASN A 340 -5.07 41.40 -2.94
CA ASN A 340 -6.23 41.74 -3.76
C ASN A 340 -6.05 43.14 -4.34
N LEU A 341 -6.33 43.29 -5.64
CA LEU A 341 -6.36 44.57 -6.36
C LEU A 341 -7.75 44.74 -7.00
N THR A 342 -8.41 45.86 -6.73
CA THR A 342 -9.59 46.32 -7.46
C THR A 342 -9.24 47.61 -8.18
N ILE A 343 -9.66 47.77 -9.44
CA ILE A 343 -9.46 48.98 -10.25
C ILE A 343 -10.84 49.54 -10.63
N SER A 344 -11.01 50.87 -10.62
CA SER A 344 -12.29 51.49 -10.98
C SER A 344 -12.54 51.52 -12.49
N ASP A 345 -11.49 51.73 -13.26
CA ASP A 345 -11.49 51.77 -14.72
C ASP A 345 -10.06 51.48 -15.24
N ASN A 346 -9.96 51.16 -16.52
CA ASN A 346 -8.69 50.98 -17.23
C ASN A 346 -8.64 51.70 -18.58
N ILE A 347 -9.73 52.38 -18.97
CA ILE A 347 -9.78 53.27 -20.12
C ILE A 347 -9.68 54.69 -19.57
N MET A 348 -8.60 55.38 -19.88
CA MET A 348 -8.46 56.78 -19.53
C MET A 348 -8.96 57.63 -20.71
N ASP A 349 -9.87 58.55 -20.42
CA ASP A 349 -10.48 59.47 -21.39
C ASP A 349 -10.57 60.88 -20.80
N LEU A 350 -9.83 61.83 -21.37
CA LEU A 350 -9.81 63.22 -20.90
C LEU A 350 -10.96 64.08 -21.46
N ASP A 351 -11.95 63.47 -22.10
CA ASP A 351 -13.00 64.15 -22.85
C ASP A 351 -12.39 65.09 -23.92
N LEU A 352 -13.15 66.10 -24.37
CA LEU A 352 -12.70 67.10 -25.32
C LEU A 352 -11.68 68.05 -24.68
N ILE A 353 -10.43 67.99 -25.11
CA ILE A 353 -9.35 68.91 -24.68
C ILE A 353 -9.30 70.15 -25.58
N MET A 354 -9.22 71.33 -24.95
CA MET A 354 -9.10 72.63 -25.62
C MET A 354 -7.76 73.32 -25.27
N THR A 355 -7.25 74.20 -26.13
CA THR A 355 -5.92 74.85 -25.97
C THR A 355 -5.76 75.78 -24.76
N SER A 356 -6.80 75.96 -23.94
CA SER A 356 -6.81 76.85 -22.77
C SER A 356 -7.19 76.15 -21.47
N ALA A 357 -7.18 74.82 -21.43
CA ALA A 357 -7.58 74.03 -20.27
C ALA A 357 -6.62 72.86 -20.03
N VAL A 358 -6.55 72.43 -18.77
CA VAL A 358 -6.05 71.11 -18.39
C VAL A 358 -7.29 70.27 -18.13
N ASN A 359 -7.44 69.19 -18.87
CA ASN A 359 -8.51 68.22 -18.65
C ASN A 359 -7.99 67.10 -17.74
N THR A 360 -8.88 66.49 -16.97
CA THR A 360 -8.50 65.45 -16.01
C THR A 360 -9.47 64.30 -16.01
N ASP A 361 -8.95 63.09 -15.82
CA ASP A 361 -9.70 61.87 -15.55
C ASP A 361 -9.13 61.21 -14.28
N GLN A 362 -9.94 60.43 -13.56
CA GLN A 362 -9.55 59.85 -12.27
C GLN A 362 -9.90 58.36 -12.18
N HIS A 363 -8.88 57.55 -11.92
CA HIS A 363 -9.05 56.15 -11.57
C HIS A 363 -8.68 55.92 -10.11
N THR A 364 -9.32 54.93 -9.47
CA THR A 364 -8.95 54.47 -8.15
C THR A 364 -8.48 53.02 -8.21
N ILE A 365 -7.41 52.73 -7.48
CA ILE A 365 -7.00 51.38 -7.15
C ILE A 365 -7.19 51.14 -5.65
N THR A 366 -7.77 50.01 -5.30
CA THR A 366 -7.95 49.57 -3.91
C THR A 366 -7.18 48.28 -3.70
N VAL A 367 -6.26 48.29 -2.74
CA VAL A 367 -5.38 47.15 -2.43
C VAL A 367 -5.65 46.65 -1.01
N SER A 368 -5.77 45.33 -0.85
CA SER A 368 -5.62 44.67 0.45
C SER A 368 -4.52 43.61 0.36
N SER A 369 -3.64 43.56 1.36
CA SER A 369 -2.50 42.66 1.38
C SER A 369 -2.15 42.20 2.79
N THR A 370 -1.82 40.92 2.95
CA THR A 370 -1.29 40.34 4.20
C THR A 370 0.24 40.33 4.25
N ALA A 371 0.92 40.83 3.22
CA ALA A 371 2.38 40.90 3.13
C ALA A 371 3.01 41.76 4.22
N VAL A 372 3.94 41.19 4.99
CA VAL A 372 4.61 41.90 6.09
C VAL A 372 5.60 42.97 5.60
N ASN A 373 6.13 42.81 4.39
CA ASN A 373 6.97 43.82 3.74
C ASN A 373 6.16 44.72 2.77
N GLY A 374 4.85 44.52 2.70
CA GLY A 374 3.92 45.41 2.01
C GLY A 374 3.75 45.14 0.51
N TYR A 375 3.39 46.17 -0.24
CA TYR A 375 3.07 46.07 -1.66
C TYR A 375 3.58 47.27 -2.47
N THR A 376 3.76 47.07 -3.77
CA THR A 376 3.98 48.13 -4.76
C THR A 376 3.07 47.91 -5.95
N CYS A 377 2.36 48.95 -6.37
CA CYS A 377 1.57 48.96 -7.59
C CYS A 377 2.16 49.95 -8.60
N SER A 378 2.25 49.50 -9.85
CA SER A 378 2.70 50.29 -10.98
C SER A 378 1.61 50.41 -12.04
N VAL A 379 1.71 51.46 -12.84
CA VAL A 379 0.88 51.70 -14.02
C VAL A 379 1.76 51.76 -15.26
N VAL A 380 1.25 51.22 -16.36
CA VAL A 380 1.84 51.28 -17.70
C VAL A 380 0.74 51.70 -18.66
N GLU A 381 1.00 52.68 -19.51
CA GLU A 381 0.14 52.98 -20.65
C GLU A 381 0.45 52.10 -21.87
N ASP A 382 -0.49 51.97 -22.79
CA ASP A 382 -0.29 51.26 -24.07
C ASP A 382 0.45 52.09 -25.15
N GLY A 383 1.10 53.18 -24.73
CA GLY A 383 1.77 54.20 -25.55
C GLY A 383 1.15 55.58 -25.35
N ASN A 384 1.65 56.59 -26.07
CA ASN A 384 1.21 57.97 -25.89
C ASN A 384 -0.32 58.12 -25.97
N LEU A 385 -0.83 59.02 -25.14
CA LEU A 385 -2.19 59.49 -25.16
C LEU A 385 -2.55 60.06 -26.55
N ARG A 386 -3.64 59.57 -27.18
CA ARG A 386 -3.89 59.76 -28.62
C ARG A 386 -5.34 60.10 -29.00
N ASP A 387 -5.50 60.88 -30.08
CA ASP A 387 -6.74 61.10 -30.83
C ASP A 387 -6.48 60.84 -32.33
N GLY A 388 -6.89 59.65 -32.80
CA GLY A 388 -6.59 59.19 -34.15
C GLY A 388 -5.09 59.02 -34.39
N ALA A 389 -4.50 59.89 -35.22
CA ALA A 389 -3.07 59.90 -35.53
C ALA A 389 -2.27 60.93 -34.70
N ASN A 390 -2.95 61.76 -33.91
CA ASN A 390 -2.31 62.77 -33.06
C ASN A 390 -2.05 62.18 -31.68
N ASN A 391 -0.97 62.60 -31.04
CA ASN A 391 -0.62 62.25 -29.67
C ASN A 391 -0.35 63.51 -28.83
N ILE A 392 -0.36 63.36 -27.51
CA ILE A 392 0.13 64.34 -26.55
C ILE A 392 1.45 63.81 -26.00
N ASP A 393 2.45 64.69 -25.90
CA ASP A 393 3.75 64.36 -25.32
C ASP A 393 3.70 64.36 -23.78
N ASP A 394 4.56 63.57 -23.16
CA ASP A 394 4.65 63.48 -21.71
C ASP A 394 5.16 64.78 -21.06
N VAL A 395 4.66 65.08 -19.87
CA VAL A 395 5.12 66.21 -19.04
C VAL A 395 6.62 66.07 -18.73
N SER A 396 7.37 67.16 -18.89
CA SER A 396 8.84 67.15 -18.71
C SER A 396 9.35 68.07 -17.59
N ASP A 397 8.51 68.97 -17.10
CA ASP A 397 8.83 69.99 -16.09
C ASP A 397 8.07 69.78 -14.77
N SER A 398 7.45 68.61 -14.61
CA SER A 398 6.63 68.20 -13.48
C SER A 398 5.34 69.01 -13.27
N THR A 399 4.84 69.72 -14.28
CA THR A 399 3.54 70.41 -14.21
C THR A 399 2.82 70.37 -15.56
N VAL A 400 1.62 69.82 -15.61
CA VAL A 400 0.77 69.91 -16.82
C VAL A 400 0.09 71.27 -16.84
N ASN A 401 0.49 72.12 -17.79
CA ASN A 401 0.02 73.51 -17.91
C ASN A 401 -0.92 73.71 -19.10
N ALA A 402 -1.98 74.50 -18.92
CA ALA A 402 -2.87 74.87 -20.01
C ALA A 402 -2.12 75.65 -21.10
N GLY A 403 -2.30 75.24 -22.36
CA GLY A 403 -1.63 75.82 -23.52
C GLY A 403 -0.24 75.25 -23.83
N SER A 404 0.25 74.33 -23.00
CA SER A 404 1.35 73.41 -23.30
C SER A 404 0.79 72.07 -23.75
N GLU A 405 1.56 71.33 -24.55
CA GLU A 405 1.25 69.95 -24.94
C GLU A 405 1.93 69.01 -23.96
N GLU A 406 1.17 68.56 -22.96
CA GLU A 406 1.69 67.81 -21.82
C GLU A 406 0.65 66.81 -21.33
N TYR A 407 1.07 65.58 -21.09
CA TYR A 407 0.30 64.52 -20.46
C TYR A 407 1.06 63.97 -19.25
N GLY A 408 0.38 63.80 -18.13
CA GLY A 408 0.99 63.28 -16.93
C GLY A 408 -0.03 62.85 -15.91
N ILE A 409 0.47 62.25 -14.83
CA ILE A 409 -0.37 61.75 -13.75
C ILE A 409 0.09 62.27 -12.40
N THR A 410 -0.84 62.35 -11.45
CA THR A 410 -0.54 62.51 -10.02
C THR A 410 -1.20 61.39 -9.21
N THR A 411 -0.72 61.17 -7.99
CA THR A 411 -1.31 60.19 -7.09
C THR A 411 -1.69 60.83 -5.76
N THR A 412 -2.80 60.39 -5.18
CA THR A 412 -3.26 60.82 -3.85
C THR A 412 -3.90 59.64 -3.12
N GLY A 413 -4.11 59.77 -1.81
CA GLY A 413 -4.71 58.71 -0.99
C GLY A 413 -3.68 57.88 -0.22
N GLY A 414 -4.12 56.73 0.29
CA GLY A 414 -3.40 55.95 1.31
C GLY A 414 -2.10 55.29 0.86
N GLY A 415 -1.89 55.14 -0.45
CA GLY A 415 -0.67 54.55 -1.02
C GLY A 415 0.04 55.45 -2.03
N GLY A 416 -0.45 56.65 -2.34
CA GLY A 416 0.08 57.50 -3.41
C GLY A 416 1.57 57.83 -3.26
N VAL A 417 2.34 57.65 -4.33
CA VAL A 417 3.82 57.76 -4.32
C VAL A 417 4.34 59.17 -4.63
N PHE A 418 3.61 59.95 -5.42
CA PHE A 418 4.03 61.29 -5.87
C PHE A 418 2.85 62.25 -6.04
N ALA A 419 3.08 63.53 -5.74
CA ALA A 419 2.06 64.59 -5.77
C ALA A 419 2.18 65.52 -6.99
N ASP A 420 3.38 65.70 -7.54
CA ASP A 420 3.64 66.49 -8.74
C ASP A 420 3.33 65.67 -10.01
N ASP A 421 3.10 66.34 -11.14
CA ASP A 421 2.79 65.65 -12.41
C ASP A 421 3.99 64.83 -12.87
N GLN A 422 3.79 63.54 -13.14
CA GLN A 422 4.82 62.63 -13.64
C GLN A 422 4.47 62.12 -15.03
N ALA A 423 5.48 62.01 -15.90
CA ALA A 423 5.38 61.34 -17.18
C ALA A 423 5.08 59.85 -17.00
N ILE A 424 4.23 59.29 -17.85
CA ILE A 424 3.93 57.85 -17.86
C ILE A 424 4.47 57.23 -19.15
N SER A 425 5.79 57.21 -19.34
CA SER A 425 6.38 56.74 -20.60
C SER A 425 6.72 55.24 -20.58
N GLY A 426 5.95 54.38 -21.28
CA GLY A 426 6.29 53.01 -21.74
C GLY A 426 6.89 51.95 -20.76
N ALA A 427 7.37 52.34 -19.59
CA ALA A 427 7.92 51.53 -18.50
C ALA A 427 7.00 51.69 -17.28
N PRO A 428 6.90 50.67 -16.41
CA PRO A 428 6.04 50.75 -15.24
C PRO A 428 6.43 51.89 -14.30
N LEU A 429 5.49 52.80 -14.04
CA LEU A 429 5.62 53.87 -13.07
C LEU A 429 4.92 53.47 -11.76
N ASN A 430 5.65 53.51 -10.65
CA ASN A 430 5.09 53.15 -9.33
C ASN A 430 4.11 54.23 -8.85
N VAL A 431 2.83 53.88 -8.73
CA VAL A 431 1.74 54.82 -8.36
C VAL A 431 1.21 54.60 -6.95
N ALA A 432 1.35 53.38 -6.41
CA ALA A 432 0.99 53.12 -5.02
C ALA A 432 2.01 52.24 -4.31
N HIS A 433 2.22 52.48 -3.02
CA HIS A 433 3.11 51.69 -2.16
C HIS A 433 2.64 51.70 -0.71
N ASN A 434 2.91 50.61 0.01
CA ASN A 434 2.74 50.52 1.45
C ASN A 434 3.83 49.63 2.06
N ASP A 435 4.35 50.01 3.22
CA ASP A 435 5.28 49.21 4.02
C ASP A 435 4.49 48.42 5.09
N GLY A 436 3.95 47.27 4.69
CA GLY A 436 3.36 46.28 5.60
C GLY A 436 1.93 45.85 5.27
N VAL A 437 1.33 45.19 6.27
CA VAL A 437 -0.01 44.60 6.15
C VAL A 437 -1.06 45.69 6.02
N VAL A 438 -1.94 45.55 5.03
CA VAL A 438 -3.00 46.51 4.77
C VAL A 438 -4.32 45.83 4.50
N THR A 439 -5.35 46.20 5.27
CA THR A 439 -6.70 45.67 5.06
C THR A 439 -7.42 46.35 3.91
N GLU A 440 -7.10 47.63 3.66
CA GLU A 440 -7.62 48.44 2.57
C GLU A 440 -6.74 49.70 2.37
N SER A 441 -6.21 49.90 1.16
CA SER A 441 -5.47 51.09 0.75
C SER A 441 -6.03 51.60 -0.56
N VAL A 442 -6.63 52.79 -0.54
CA VAL A 442 -7.20 53.43 -1.74
C VAL A 442 -6.23 54.49 -2.25
N THR A 443 -5.81 54.36 -3.51
CA THR A 443 -5.00 55.36 -4.21
C THR A 443 -5.76 55.87 -5.42
N THR A 444 -5.90 57.19 -5.53
CA THR A 444 -6.49 57.86 -6.69
C THR A 444 -5.37 58.33 -7.61
N ILE A 445 -5.39 57.87 -8.85
CA ILE A 445 -4.53 58.31 -9.94
C ILE A 445 -5.31 59.35 -10.73
N THR A 446 -4.81 60.59 -10.77
CA THR A 446 -5.40 61.66 -11.58
C THR A 446 -4.57 61.83 -12.84
N TYR A 447 -5.17 61.54 -13.97
CA TYR A 447 -4.63 61.78 -15.30
C TYR A 447 -4.89 63.22 -15.69
N LYS A 448 -3.91 63.88 -16.30
CA LYS A 448 -4.01 65.28 -16.74
C LYS A 448 -3.44 65.44 -18.12
N GLY A 449 -4.15 66.15 -18.99
CA GLY A 449 -3.67 66.48 -20.32
C GLY A 449 -4.01 67.90 -20.73
N ALA A 450 -3.10 68.50 -21.48
CA ALA A 450 -3.26 69.80 -22.12
C ALA A 450 -2.67 69.76 -23.53
N VAL A 451 -3.16 70.64 -24.42
CA VAL A 451 -2.65 70.80 -25.78
C VAL A 451 -2.24 72.25 -26.04
N ASN A 452 -1.26 72.44 -26.92
CA ASN A 452 -0.80 73.75 -27.39
C ASN A 452 -1.52 74.17 -28.69
N ASN A 453 -1.09 75.27 -29.32
CA ASN A 453 -1.70 75.76 -30.57
C ASN A 453 -1.34 74.95 -31.83
N THR A 454 -0.41 74.00 -31.74
CA THR A 454 0.02 73.13 -32.85
C THR A 454 -0.60 71.73 -32.79
N THR A 455 -1.00 71.29 -31.59
CA THR A 455 -1.65 70.00 -31.36
C THR A 455 -3.17 70.15 -31.44
N PRO A 456 -3.89 69.35 -32.24
CA PRO A 456 -5.33 69.51 -32.42
C PRO A 456 -6.11 69.36 -31.09
N THR A 457 -7.13 70.18 -30.91
CA THR A 457 -8.17 69.91 -29.90
C THR A 457 -8.90 68.62 -30.28
N GLY A 458 -9.18 67.74 -29.32
CA GLY A 458 -9.61 66.38 -29.62
C GLY A 458 -10.04 65.57 -28.41
N TYR A 459 -10.45 64.33 -28.67
CA TYR A 459 -10.80 63.33 -27.65
C TYR A 459 -9.64 62.36 -27.50
N TYR A 460 -8.83 62.60 -26.48
CA TYR A 460 -7.61 61.85 -26.26
C TYR A 460 -7.86 60.74 -25.23
N ASN A 461 -7.65 59.49 -25.64
CA ASN A 461 -7.81 58.32 -24.78
C ASN A 461 -6.73 57.26 -25.03
N HIS A 462 -6.54 56.40 -24.02
CA HIS A 462 -5.72 55.19 -24.16
C HIS A 462 -6.09 54.15 -23.07
N ILE A 463 -5.48 52.98 -23.11
CA ILE A 463 -5.66 51.94 -22.08
C ILE A 463 -4.45 51.96 -21.15
N VAL A 464 -4.72 51.86 -19.85
CA VAL A 464 -3.71 51.68 -18.81
C VAL A 464 -3.79 50.30 -18.18
N THR A 465 -2.63 49.76 -17.81
CA THR A 465 -2.52 48.48 -17.09
C THR A 465 -1.94 48.72 -15.71
N TYR A 466 -2.64 48.26 -14.69
CA TYR A 466 -2.16 48.25 -13.31
C TYR A 466 -1.58 46.89 -12.95
N THR A 467 -0.42 46.87 -12.30
CA THR A 467 0.19 45.66 -11.76
C THR A 467 0.56 45.90 -10.31
N CYS A 468 0.16 45.02 -9.39
CA CYS A 468 0.57 45.07 -8.00
C CYS A 468 1.37 43.82 -7.63
N VAL A 469 2.44 44.02 -6.87
CA VAL A 469 3.29 42.96 -6.32
C VAL A 469 3.36 43.15 -4.81
N ALA A 470 3.25 42.06 -4.06
CA ALA A 470 3.38 42.03 -2.61
C ALA A 470 4.57 41.17 -2.18
N ASP A 471 5.21 41.55 -1.09
CA ASP A 471 6.41 40.90 -0.54
C ASP A 471 6.05 40.24 0.80
N PHE A 472 5.69 38.96 0.72
CA PHE A 472 5.10 38.15 1.80
C PHE A 472 6.11 37.63 2.82
#